data_AF-A0A7X7GCC0-F1
#
_entry.id   AF-A0A7X7GCC0-F1
#
_cell.length_a   1.000
_cell.length_b   1.000
_cell.length_c   1.000
_cell.angle_alpha   90.00
_cell.angle_beta   90.00
_cell.angle_gamma   90.00
#
_symmetry.space_group_name_H-M   'P 1'
#
loop_
_entity.id
_entity.type
_entity.pdbx_description
1 polymer ?
#
loop_
_entity_poly.entity_id
_entity_poly.type
_entity_poly.pdbx_seq_one_letter_code
_entity_poly.pdbx_strand_id
1 'polypeptide(L)' 'MKKLIKVLAVILAVATAGAAAYYYFVMRQKKPQVELYFDDGSMLAFPGNTPEAAEFMNVAKDVLDNSPVAGSC' A
#
# COMPACT_ATOMS: atom_id res chain seq x y z
N MET A 1 -33.51 3.16 -26.00
CA MET A 1 -32.21 3.87 -25.83
C MET A 1 -32.02 4.49 -24.45
N LYS A 2 -32.88 5.42 -23.99
CA LYS A 2 -32.71 6.09 -22.67
C LYS A 2 -32.59 5.13 -21.46
N LYS A 3 -33.37 4.05 -21.42
CA LYS A 3 -33.30 3.03 -20.37
C LYS A 3 -31.97 2.27 -20.39
N LEU A 4 -31.47 1.93 -21.58
CA LEU A 4 -30.20 1.21 -21.76
C LEU A 4 -29.01 2.06 -21.27
N ILE A 5 -29.02 3.36 -21.60
CA ILE A 5 -27.99 4.32 -21.15
C ILE A 5 -28.00 4.45 -19.63
N LYS A 6 -29.17 4.52 -19.00
CA LYS A 6 -29.28 4.57 -17.53
C LYS A 6 -28.70 3.33 -16.87
N VAL A 7 -29.00 2.14 -17.41
CA VAL A 7 -28.44 0.88 -16.88
C VAL A 7 -26.92 0.85 -17.02
N LEU A 8 -26.39 1.24 -18.17
CA LEU A 8 -24.94 1.32 -18.38
C LEU A 8 -24.28 2.33 -17.44
N ALA A 9 -24.90 3.49 -17.19
CA ALA A 9 -24.38 4.48 -16.26
C ALA A 9 -24.32 3.95 -14.83
N VAL A 10 -25.34 3.20 -14.39
CA VAL A 10 -25.35 2.56 -13.06
C VAL A 10 -24.25 1.51 -12.96
N ILE A 11 -24.10 0.65 -13.98
CA ILE A 11 -23.03 -0.36 -14.00
C ILE A 11 -21.65 0.30 -13.93
N LEU A 12 -21.43 1.36 -14.72
CA LEU A 12 -20.17 2.10 -14.71
C LEU A 12 -19.89 2.74 -13.35
N ALA A 13 -20.90 3.32 -12.71
CA ALA A 13 -20.78 3.90 -11.37
C ALA A 13 -20.42 2.85 -10.32
N VAL A 14 -21.04 1.66 -10.37
CA VAL A 14 -20.74 0.56 -9.46
C VAL A 14 -19.34 0.00 -9.71
N ALA A 15 -18.94 -0.17 -10.97
CA ALA A 15 -17.61 -0.67 -11.32
C ALA A 15 -16.50 0.29 -10.85
N THR A 16 -16.69 1.59 -11.06
CA THR A 16 -15.73 2.62 -10.61
C THR A 16 -15.65 2.71 -9.09
N ALA A 17 -16.79 2.69 -8.39
CA ALA A 17 -16.82 2.65 -6.92
C ALA A 17 -16.14 1.39 -6.37
N GLY A 18 -16.42 0.23 -6.97
CA GLY A 18 -15.79 -1.05 -6.62
C GLY A 18 -14.28 -1.04 -6.83
N ALA A 19 -13.81 -0.53 -7.97
CA ALA A 19 -12.39 -0.39 -8.26
C ALA A 19 -11.69 0.56 -7.27
N ALA A 20 -12.32 1.69 -6.95
CA ALA A 20 -11.80 2.64 -5.97
C ALA A 20 -11.71 2.03 -4.56
N ALA A 21 -12.73 1.27 -4.14
CA ALA A 21 -12.72 0.56 -2.86
C ALA A 21 -11.63 -0.52 -2.83
N TYR A 22 -11.52 -1.34 -3.87
CA TYR A 22 -10.48 -2.35 -3.99
C TYR A 22 -9.08 -1.73 -3.92
N TYR A 23 -8.86 -0.65 -4.67
CA TYR A 23 -7.60 0.08 -4.60
C TYR A 23 -7.35 0.58 -3.17
N TYR A 24 -8.31 1.25 -2.54
CA TYR A 24 -8.13 1.82 -1.20
C TYR A 24 -7.82 0.78 -0.12
N PHE A 25 -8.57 -0.33 -0.10
CA PHE A 25 -8.45 -1.34 0.97
C PHE A 25 -7.38 -2.39 0.70
N VAL A 26 -7.05 -2.67 -0.57
CA VAL A 26 -6.15 -3.78 -0.93
C VAL A 26 -4.81 -3.30 -1.49
N MET A 27 -4.80 -2.24 -2.31
CA MET A 27 -3.57 -1.77 -2.98
C MET A 27 -2.94 -0.52 -2.35
N ARG A 28 -3.75 0.40 -1.78
CA ARG A 28 -3.30 1.71 -1.31
C ARG A 28 -2.60 1.63 0.03
N GLN A 29 -2.87 0.60 0.82
CA GLN A 29 -2.01 0.32 1.96
C GLN A 29 -0.64 0.00 1.40
N LYS A 30 0.27 0.99 1.42
CA LYS A 30 1.70 0.78 1.32
C LYS A 30 2.00 -0.28 2.37
N LYS A 31 2.02 -1.54 1.94
CA LYS A 31 2.36 -2.62 2.84
C LYS A 31 3.74 -2.23 3.39
N PRO A 32 3.95 -2.27 4.71
CA PRO A 32 5.29 -2.08 5.23
C PRO A 32 6.21 -2.97 4.42
N GLN A 33 7.29 -2.41 3.90
CA GLN A 33 8.24 -3.14 3.07
C GLN A 33 9.63 -2.65 3.42
N VAL A 34 10.59 -3.56 3.36
CA VAL A 34 12.00 -3.27 3.58
C VAL A 34 12.62 -3.13 2.20
N GLU A 35 13.17 -1.95 1.93
CA GLU A 35 13.90 -1.67 0.69
C GLU A 35 15.38 -1.54 1.02
N LEU A 36 16.20 -2.37 0.39
CA LEU A 36 17.66 -2.32 0.47
C LEU A 36 18.19 -1.71 -0.82
N TYR A 37 18.94 -0.63 -0.68
CA TYR A 37 19.62 0.07 -1.77
C TYR A 37 21.11 -0.25 -1.69
N PHE A 38 21.68 -0.72 -2.80
CA PHE A 38 23.09 -1.08 -2.88
C PHE A 38 23.88 0.00 -3.63
N ASP A 39 25.18 0.08 -3.37
CA ASP A 39 26.07 1.09 -3.96
C ASP A 39 26.21 0.96 -5.49
N ASP A 40 25.91 -0.22 -6.04
CA ASP A 40 25.86 -0.47 -7.48
C ASP A 40 24.55 0.03 -8.15
N GLY A 41 23.65 0.62 -7.36
CA GLY A 41 22.35 1.12 -7.80
C GLY A 41 21.26 0.05 -7.89
N SER A 42 21.55 -1.20 -7.52
CA SER A 42 20.53 -2.24 -7.43
C SER A 42 19.64 -2.05 -6.20
N MET A 43 18.44 -2.63 -6.26
CA MET A 43 17.44 -2.54 -5.19
C MET A 43 16.81 -3.91 -4.95
N LEU A 44 16.69 -4.28 -3.67
CA LEU A 44 15.89 -5.41 -3.23
C LEU A 44 14.76 -4.93 -2.34
N ALA A 45 13.55 -5.44 -2.55
CA ALA A 45 12.37 -5.09 -1.78
C ALA A 45 11.72 -6.34 -1.20
N PHE A 46 11.56 -6.37 0.12
CA PHE A 46 10.88 -7.43 0.85
C PHE A 46 9.54 -6.93 1.35
N PRO A 47 8.43 -7.64 1.09
CA PRO A 47 7.18 -7.37 1.80
C PRO A 47 7.41 -7.51 3.30
N GLY A 48 6.89 -6.58 4.11
CA GLY A 48 7.16 -6.52 5.55
C GLY A 48 6.58 -7.69 6.36
N ASN A 49 5.82 -8.58 5.74
CA ASN A 49 5.32 -9.80 6.32
C ASN A 49 6.12 -11.06 5.92
N THR A 50 7.24 -10.91 5.20
CA THR A 50 8.13 -12.05 4.92
C THR A 50 9.17 -12.25 6.02
N PRO A 51 9.71 -13.47 6.17
CA PRO A 51 10.77 -13.75 7.14
C PRO A 51 12.01 -12.87 6.95
N GLU A 52 12.39 -12.56 5.72
CA GLU A 52 13.57 -11.73 5.39
C GLU A 52 13.41 -10.29 5.88
N ALA A 53 12.18 -9.77 5.88
CA ALA A 53 11.89 -8.43 6.37
C ALA A 53 11.83 -8.37 7.91
N ALA A 54 11.57 -9.49 8.60
CA ALA A 54 11.23 -9.49 10.02
C ALA A 54 12.33 -8.88 10.91
N GLU A 55 13.59 -9.19 10.63
CA GLU A 55 14.73 -8.66 11.41
C GLU A 55 14.81 -7.13 11.30
N PHE A 56 14.71 -6.59 10.09
CA PHE A 56 14.73 -5.14 9.85
C PHE A 56 13.50 -4.44 10.44
N MET A 57 12.33 -5.06 10.32
CA MET A 57 11.08 -4.52 10.86
C MET A 57 11.09 -4.43 12.38
N ASN A 58 11.68 -5.42 13.07
CA ASN A 58 11.82 -5.39 14.53
C ASN A 58 12.73 -4.23 14.97
N VAL A 59 13.89 -4.07 14.32
CA VAL A 59 14.81 -2.96 14.62
C VAL A 59 14.15 -1.60 14.34
N ALA A 60 13.47 -1.46 13.19
CA ALA A 60 12.77 -0.23 12.85
C ALA A 60 11.67 0.10 13.87
N LYS A 61 10.94 -0.92 14.35
CA LYS A 61 9.94 -0.76 15.40
C LYS A 61 10.57 -0.31 16.72
N ASP A 62 11.67 -0.93 17.14
CA ASP A 62 12.37 -0.55 18.36
C ASP A 62 12.88 0.90 18.31
N VAL A 63 13.40 1.33 17.15
CA VAL A 63 13.84 2.73 16.96
C VAL A 63 12.66 3.69 17.03
N LEU A 64 11.54 3.38 16.36
CA LEU A 64 10.35 4.23 16.38
C LEU A 64 9.68 4.29 17.76
N ASP A 65 9.70 3.20 18.51
CA ASP A 65 9.15 3.16 19.87
C ASP A 65 10.00 4.00 20.85
N ASN A 66 11.34 4.04 20.66
CA ASN A 66 12.28 4.80 21.50
C ASN A 66 12.56 6.23 21.02
N SER A 67 12.30 6.52 19.75
CA SER A 67 12.48 7.84 19.12
C SER A 67 11.30 8.09 18.19
N PRO A 68 10.09 8.25 18.75
CA PRO A 68 8.89 8.44 17.95
C PRO A 68 9.04 9.71 17.13
N VAL A 69 8.87 9.57 15.81
CA VAL A 69 8.77 10.72 14.91
C VAL A 69 7.40 11.36 15.17
N ALA A 70 7.30 12.15 16.24
CA ALA A 70 6.14 12.98 16.51
C ALA A 70 6.03 14.00 15.36
N GLY A 71 4.93 13.91 14.61
CA GLY A 71 4.81 14.44 13.26
C GLY A 71 4.76 15.96 13.11
N SER A 72 4.96 16.37 11.86
CA SER A 72 4.48 17.64 11.31
C SER A 72 4.13 17.40 9.83
N CYS A 73 2.92 16.89 9.60
CA CYS A 73 2.15 17.09 8.38
C CYS A 73 0.78 17.61 8.79
#